data_AF-A0A5C4PS50-F1
#
_entry.id   AF-A0A5C4PS50-F1
#
_cell.length_a   1.000
_cell.length_b   1.000
_cell.length_c   1.000
_cell.angle_alpha   90.00
_cell.angle_beta   90.00
_cell.angle_gamma   90.00
#
_symmetry.space_group_name_H-M   'P 1'
#
loop_
_entity.id
_entity.type
_entity.pdbx_description
1 polymer ?
#
loop_
_entity_poly.entity_id
_entity_poly.type
_entity_poly.pdbx_seq_one_letter_code
_entity_poly.pdbx_strand_id
1 'polypeptide(L)'
;MSAVLDRNRKLYHKAFIIELALILIVYALIGLLQPAFSFPFLLGALIGWLPQLVLVFYVFYLRANLQSEHKLKALYQGEGIKIVLTIILLLLVFINIDLTPLAFFAGYFGLILLNNLLPFVLQKHTESKINSLTK
;
A
#
# COMPACT_ATOMS: atom_id res chain seq x y z
N MET A 1 -12.62 -11.31 -21.91
CA MET A 1 -11.91 -10.93 -20.67
C MET A 1 -12.92 -10.86 -19.53
N SER A 2 -12.74 -11.64 -18.46
CA SER A 2 -13.78 -11.85 -17.44
C SER A 2 -14.02 -10.60 -16.58
N ALA A 3 -15.26 -10.13 -16.51
CA ALA A 3 -15.72 -8.93 -15.78
C ALA A 3 -15.34 -8.88 -14.28
N VAL A 4 -14.92 -10.01 -13.70
CA VAL A 4 -14.42 -10.13 -12.33
C VAL A 4 -12.98 -9.60 -12.15
N LEU A 5 -12.12 -9.64 -13.18
CA LEU A 5 -10.74 -9.10 -13.08
C LEU A 5 -10.72 -7.57 -13.10
N ASP A 6 -11.55 -6.95 -13.95
CA ASP A 6 -11.64 -5.47 -14.04
C ASP A 6 -12.24 -4.84 -12.78
N ARG A 7 -13.11 -5.57 -12.08
CA ARG A 7 -13.71 -5.12 -10.81
C ARG A 7 -12.65 -4.98 -9.72
N ASN A 8 -11.73 -5.95 -9.62
CA ASN A 8 -10.62 -5.90 -8.69
C ASN A 8 -9.66 -4.75 -9.04
N ARG A 9 -9.39 -4.51 -10.32
CA ARG A 9 -8.54 -3.40 -10.78
C ARG A 9 -9.06 -2.03 -10.33
N LYS A 10 -10.37 -1.80 -10.43
CA LYS A 10 -11.00 -0.55 -9.95
C LYS A 10 -10.98 -0.41 -8.43
N LEU A 11 -11.09 -1.52 -7.68
CA LEU A 11 -11.02 -1.50 -6.22
C LEU A 11 -9.61 -1.16 -5.73
N TYR A 12 -8.57 -1.75 -6.32
CA TYR A 12 -7.18 -1.41 -6.00
C TYR A 12 -6.84 0.04 -6.34
N HIS A 13 -7.33 0.55 -7.47
CA HIS A 13 -7.12 1.95 -7.83
C HIS A 13 -7.81 2.91 -6.85
N LYS A 14 -9.04 2.60 -6.42
CA LYS A 14 -9.75 3.38 -5.39
C LYS A 14 -9.04 3.34 -4.04
N ALA A 15 -8.57 2.17 -3.62
CA ALA A 15 -7.76 2.01 -2.41
C ALA A 15 -6.53 2.93 -2.45
N PHE A 16 -5.82 2.95 -3.58
CA PHE A 16 -4.65 3.81 -3.77
C PHE A 16 -4.95 5.31 -3.65
N ILE A 17 -6.07 5.75 -4.24
CA ILE A 17 -6.51 7.15 -4.14
C ILE A 17 -6.88 7.50 -2.71
N ILE A 18 -7.54 6.58 -1.99
CA ILE A 18 -7.90 6.77 -0.58
C ILE A 18 -6.64 6.85 0.30
N GLU A 19 -5.66 5.98 0.09
CA GLU A 19 -4.37 6.04 0.79
C GLU A 19 -3.71 7.39 0.56
N LEU A 20 -3.58 7.82 -0.70
CA LEU A 20 -2.94 9.09 -1.04
C LEU A 20 -3.69 10.29 -0.44
N ALA A 21 -5.03 10.29 -0.49
CA ALA A 21 -5.84 11.32 0.12
C ALA A 21 -5.65 11.36 1.65
N LEU A 22 -5.60 10.20 2.30
CA LEU A 22 -5.40 10.10 3.75
C LEU A 22 -4.00 10.59 4.16
N ILE A 23 -2.95 10.22 3.41
CA ILE A 23 -1.60 10.76 3.62
C ILE A 23 -1.61 12.28 3.55
N LEU A 24 -2.24 12.86 2.52
CA LEU A 24 -2.27 14.32 2.33
C LEU A 24 -3.04 15.03 3.46
N ILE A 25 -4.16 14.46 3.91
CA ILE A 25 -4.93 15.00 5.04
C ILE A 25 -4.10 14.97 6.32
N VAL A 26 -3.48 13.83 6.64
CA VAL A 26 -2.66 13.70 7.86
C VAL A 26 -1.42 14.58 7.79
N TYR A 27 -0.77 14.65 6.63
CA TYR A 27 0.35 15.57 6.38
C TYR A 27 -0.06 17.03 6.61
N ALA A 28 -1.21 17.46 6.08
CA ALA A 28 -1.73 18.81 6.26
C ALA A 28 -2.05 19.10 7.74
N LEU A 29 -2.70 18.17 8.44
CA LEU A 29 -2.98 18.30 9.88
C LEU A 29 -1.68 18.44 10.69
N ILE A 30 -0.69 17.57 10.44
CA ILE A 30 0.62 17.66 11.11
C ILE A 30 1.32 18.96 10.73
N GLY A 31 1.23 19.40 9.48
CA GLY A 31 1.82 20.66 9.01
C GLY A 31 1.26 21.89 9.72
N LEU A 32 -0.04 21.87 10.06
CA LEU A 32 -0.70 22.94 10.81
C LEU A 32 -0.33 22.94 12.30
N LEU A 33 -0.13 21.76 12.92
CA LEU A 33 0.22 21.66 14.33
C LEU A 33 1.73 21.81 14.56
N GLN A 34 2.54 21.06 13.81
CA GLN A 34 3.99 21.00 13.96
C GLN A 34 4.70 20.74 12.61
N PRO A 35 5.06 21.80 11.87
CA PRO A 35 5.64 21.67 10.52
C PRO A 35 6.97 20.91 10.49
N ALA A 36 7.75 20.94 11.58
CA ALA A 36 9.01 20.20 11.70
C ALA A 36 8.84 18.67 11.60
N PHE A 37 7.68 18.13 11.98
CA PHE A 37 7.40 16.69 11.90
C PHE A 37 6.67 16.28 10.62
N SER A 38 6.15 17.25 9.87
CA SER A 38 5.38 17.04 8.64
C SER A 38 6.24 16.43 7.52
N PHE A 39 7.48 16.93 7.36
CA PHE A 39 8.40 16.42 6.33
C PHE A 39 8.91 14.98 6.60
N PRO A 40 9.39 14.64 7.82
CA PRO A 40 9.74 13.25 8.16
C PRO A 40 8.56 12.28 7.99
N PHE A 41 7.35 12.69 8.39
CA PHE A 41 6.14 11.89 8.26
C PHE A 41 5.83 11.58 6.78
N LEU A 42 5.92 12.57 5.90
CA LEU A 42 5.68 12.41 4.47
C LEU A 42 6.66 11.41 3.84
N LEU A 43 7.94 11.51 4.20
CA LEU A 43 8.97 10.58 3.74
C LEU A 43 8.69 9.14 4.18
N GLY A 44 8.34 8.94 5.45
CA GLY A 44 7.96 7.62 5.97
C GLY A 44 6.73 7.05 5.24
N ALA A 45 5.72 7.87 5.01
CA ALA A 45 4.53 7.49 4.25
C ALA A 45 4.86 7.11 2.79
N LEU A 46 5.72 7.89 2.11
CA LEU A 46 6.16 7.59 0.74
C LEU A 46 6.91 6.26 0.64
N ILE A 47 7.75 5.93 1.62
CA ILE A 47 8.49 4.66 1.67
C ILE A 47 7.58 3.48 1.97
N GLY A 48 6.49 3.67 2.72
CA GLY A 48 5.45 2.64 2.84
C GLY A 48 4.69 2.41 1.53
N TRP A 49 4.55 3.46 0.71
CA TRP A 49 3.68 3.49 -0.46
C TRP A 49 4.37 2.95 -1.73
N LEU A 50 5.65 3.30 -1.92
CA LEU A 50 6.47 2.87 -3.06
C LEU A 50 6.54 1.34 -3.24
N PRO A 51 6.85 0.54 -2.20
CA PRO A 51 6.89 -0.91 -2.29
C PRO A 51 5.53 -1.49 -2.66
N GLN A 52 4.44 -0.83 -2.24
CA GLN A 52 3.10 -1.24 -2.64
C GLN A 52 2.83 -1.00 -4.12
N LEU A 53 3.20 0.17 -4.66
CA LEU A 53 3.12 0.45 -6.09
C LEU A 53 3.81 -0.65 -6.90
N VAL A 54 5.03 -1.02 -6.49
CA VAL A 54 5.83 -2.06 -7.15
C VAL A 54 5.14 -3.42 -7.07
N LEU A 55 4.57 -3.79 -5.92
CA LEU A 55 3.85 -5.05 -5.78
C LEU A 55 2.60 -5.10 -6.68
N VAL A 56 1.80 -4.03 -6.69
CA VAL A 56 0.62 -3.91 -7.55
C VAL A 56 1.04 -4.00 -9.02
N PHE A 57 2.07 -3.25 -9.43
CA PHE A 57 2.60 -3.30 -10.78
C PHE A 57 3.10 -4.70 -11.15
N TYR A 58 3.85 -5.37 -10.27
CA TYR A 58 4.35 -6.72 -10.47
C TYR A 58 3.22 -7.75 -10.59
N VAL A 59 2.19 -7.67 -9.74
CA VAL A 59 1.03 -8.57 -9.78
C VAL A 59 0.21 -8.36 -11.06
N PHE A 60 0.00 -7.11 -11.49
CA PHE A 60 -0.79 -6.83 -12.69
C PHE A 60 -0.03 -7.07 -14.00
N TYR A 61 1.23 -6.63 -14.09
CA TYR A 61 2.00 -6.67 -15.35
C TYR A 61 2.62 -8.05 -15.60
N LEU A 62 3.20 -8.68 -14.58
CA LEU A 62 3.85 -9.99 -14.74
C LEU A 62 2.89 -11.17 -14.66
N ARG A 63 1.69 -11.02 -14.07
CA ARG A 63 0.81 -12.17 -13.78
C ARG A 63 -0.63 -12.07 -14.24
N ALA A 64 -0.96 -11.13 -15.14
CA ALA A 64 -2.26 -11.16 -15.81
C ALA A 64 -2.53 -12.48 -16.57
N ASN A 65 -1.48 -13.25 -16.92
CA ASN A 65 -1.56 -14.46 -17.76
C ASN A 65 -1.11 -15.78 -17.10
N LEU A 66 -0.77 -15.83 -15.80
CA LEU A 66 -0.28 -17.08 -15.18
C LEU A 66 -1.41 -17.97 -14.65
N GLN A 67 -1.35 -19.26 -14.97
CA GLN A 67 -2.24 -20.30 -14.46
C GLN A 67 -2.11 -20.47 -12.93
N SER A 68 -3.22 -20.88 -12.30
CA SER A 68 -3.48 -20.92 -10.86
C SER A 68 -2.36 -21.54 -10.00
N GLU A 69 -1.67 -22.55 -10.52
CA GLU A 69 -0.60 -23.31 -9.86
C GLU A 69 0.64 -22.46 -9.52
N HIS A 70 1.01 -21.50 -10.38
CA HIS A 70 2.22 -20.67 -10.19
C HIS A 70 1.96 -19.36 -9.44
N LYS A 71 0.70 -19.13 -9.05
CA LYS A 71 0.24 -17.88 -8.44
C LYS A 71 0.79 -17.71 -7.02
N LEU A 72 0.91 -18.79 -6.25
CA LEU A 72 1.53 -18.81 -4.92
C LEU A 72 3.05 -18.56 -5.01
N LYS A 73 3.70 -19.33 -5.89
CA LYS A 73 5.02 -19.12 -6.50
C LYS A 73 5.49 -17.67 -6.46
N ALA A 74 4.87 -16.93 -7.35
CA ALA A 74 5.30 -15.59 -7.58
C ALA A 74 4.82 -14.65 -6.46
N LEU A 75 3.76 -14.95 -5.68
CA LEU A 75 3.25 -14.07 -4.61
C LEU A 75 4.34 -13.88 -3.56
N TYR A 76 4.98 -15.00 -3.21
CA TYR A 76 6.15 -15.02 -2.36
C TYR A 76 7.33 -14.23 -2.93
N GLN A 77 7.58 -14.32 -4.24
CA GLN A 77 8.63 -13.51 -4.89
C GLN A 77 8.30 -12.01 -4.87
N GLY A 78 7.04 -11.64 -5.07
CA GLY A 78 6.58 -10.26 -5.01
C GLY A 78 6.68 -9.65 -3.61
N GLU A 79 6.34 -10.43 -2.58
CA GLU A 79 6.56 -10.04 -1.18
C GLU A 79 8.05 -9.90 -0.85
N GLY A 80 8.89 -10.83 -1.32
CA GLY A 80 10.34 -10.73 -1.16
C GLY A 80 10.92 -9.46 -1.78
N ILE A 81 10.53 -9.14 -3.01
CA ILE A 81 10.96 -7.90 -3.69
C ILE A 81 10.49 -6.67 -2.92
N LYS A 82 9.24 -6.67 -2.42
CA LYS A 82 8.69 -5.58 -1.61
C LYS A 82 9.53 -5.34 -0.36
N ILE A 83 9.86 -6.41 0.38
CA ILE A 83 10.63 -6.33 1.62
C ILE A 83 12.03 -5.77 1.35
N VAL A 84 12.75 -6.33 0.36
CA VAL A 84 14.11 -5.88 0.01
C VAL A 84 14.10 -4.41 -0.41
N LEU A 85 13.14 -4.01 -1.26
CA LEU A 85 13.01 -2.62 -1.70
C LEU A 85 12.75 -1.68 -0.51
N THR A 86 11.92 -2.10 0.43
CA THR A 86 11.60 -1.31 1.63
C THR A 86 12.85 -1.12 2.51
N ILE A 87 13.66 -2.17 2.70
CA ILE A 87 14.91 -2.08 3.46
C ILE A 87 15.88 -1.11 2.79
N ILE A 88 16.05 -1.20 1.47
CA ILE A 88 16.94 -0.29 0.72
C ILE A 88 16.47 1.17 0.86
N LEU A 89 15.18 1.44 0.68
CA LEU A 89 14.60 2.78 0.83
C LEU A 89 14.79 3.34 2.25
N LEU A 90 14.55 2.52 3.27
CA LEU A 90 14.78 2.90 4.66
C LEU A 90 16.23 3.29 4.88
N LEU A 91 17.18 2.43 4.48
CA LEU A 91 18.61 2.71 4.62
C LEU A 91 19.00 3.99 3.88
N LEU A 92 18.52 4.18 2.65
CA LEU A 92 18.84 5.35 1.84
C LEU A 92 18.39 6.63 2.54
N VAL A 93 17.20 6.65 3.12
CA VAL A 93 16.69 7.84 3.83
C VAL A 93 17.42 8.10 5.14
N PHE A 94 17.66 7.07 5.96
CA PHE A 94 18.39 7.24 7.23
C PHE A 94 19.87 7.61 7.04
N ILE A 95 20.48 7.23 5.91
CA ILE A 95 21.87 7.60 5.59
C ILE A 95 21.96 9.03 5.06
N ASN A 96 20.98 9.49 4.27
CA ASN A 96 21.08 10.76 3.54
C ASN A 96 20.38 11.93 4.26
N ILE A 97 19.48 11.67 5.21
CA ILE A 97 18.66 12.71 5.81
C ILE A 97 18.58 12.54 7.33
N ASP A 98 19.00 13.57 8.06
CA ASP A 98 18.74 13.69 9.50
C ASP A 98 17.26 14.03 9.72
N LEU A 99 16.49 13.02 10.10
CA LEU A 99 15.05 13.10 10.30
C LEU A 99 14.71 12.68 11.73
N THR A 100 13.62 13.23 12.27
CA THR A 100 13.06 12.72 13.52
C THR A 100 12.51 11.31 13.30
N PRO A 101 13.14 10.25 13.85
CA PRO A 101 12.76 8.87 13.54
C PRO A 101 11.33 8.56 13.93
N LEU A 102 10.84 9.20 15.00
CA LEU A 102 9.49 8.99 15.51
C LEU A 102 8.40 9.37 14.50
N ALA A 103 8.48 10.56 13.89
CA ALA A 103 7.50 10.99 12.89
C ALA A 103 7.62 10.20 11.59
N PHE A 104 8.85 9.85 11.21
CA PHE A 104 9.11 8.99 10.07
C PHE A 104 8.45 7.61 10.23
N PHE A 105 8.69 6.93 11.35
CA PHE A 105 8.09 5.61 11.61
C PHE A 105 6.57 5.70 11.78
N ALA A 106 6.03 6.78 12.36
CA ALA A 106 4.59 6.98 12.45
C ALA A 106 3.93 7.01 11.06
N GLY A 107 4.52 7.73 10.10
CA GLY A 107 4.06 7.75 8.70
C GLY A 107 4.18 6.39 8.02
N TYR A 108 5.32 5.72 8.21
CA TYR A 108 5.59 4.40 7.63
C TYR A 108 4.63 3.32 8.15
N PHE A 109 4.51 3.16 9.47
CA PHE A 109 3.62 2.17 10.07
C PHE A 109 2.15 2.48 9.80
N GLY A 110 1.74 3.75 9.89
CA GLY A 110 0.38 4.16 9.57
C GLY A 110 -0.01 3.74 8.16
N LEU A 111 0.91 3.89 7.20
CA LEU A 111 0.64 3.49 5.83
C LEU A 111 0.63 1.98 5.63
N ILE A 112 1.57 1.25 6.23
CA ILE A 112 1.59 -0.22 6.15
C ILE A 112 0.31 -0.82 6.74
N LEU A 113 -0.14 -0.30 7.87
CA LEU A 113 -1.40 -0.74 8.49
C LEU A 113 -2.58 -0.45 7.57
N LEU A 114 -2.68 0.76 7.03
CA LEU A 114 -3.75 1.14 6.09
C LEU A 114 -3.75 0.23 4.86
N ASN A 115 -2.56 -0.08 4.37
CA ASN A 115 -2.35 -0.91 3.21
C ASN A 115 -2.79 -2.36 3.42
N ASN A 116 -2.52 -2.91 4.60
CA ASN A 116 -3.00 -4.25 4.98
C ASN A 116 -4.50 -4.25 5.28
N LEU A 117 -5.06 -3.15 5.79
CA LEU A 117 -6.49 -3.03 6.13
C LEU A 117 -7.38 -2.94 4.89
N LEU A 118 -6.95 -2.25 3.84
CA LEU A 118 -7.75 -2.03 2.64
C LEU A 118 -8.21 -3.32 1.94
N PRO A 119 -7.37 -4.32 1.65
CA PRO A 119 -7.83 -5.58 1.08
C PRO A 119 -8.78 -6.33 2.03
N PHE A 120 -8.59 -6.23 3.35
CA PHE A 120 -9.47 -6.84 4.35
C PHE A 120 -10.87 -6.19 4.36
N VAL A 121 -10.94 -4.86 4.35
CA VAL A 121 -12.21 -4.11 4.30
C VAL A 121 -12.93 -4.32 2.97
N LEU A 122 -12.19 -4.39 1.85
CA LEU A 122 -12.75 -4.63 0.52
C LEU A 122 -13.24 -6.08 0.33
N GLN A 123 -12.57 -7.07 0.93
CA GLN A 123 -13.05 -8.47 0.95
C GLN A 123 -14.37 -8.59 1.71
N LYS A 124 -14.49 -7.97 2.89
CA LYS A 124 -15.69 -8.01 3.73
C LYS A 124 -16.94 -7.50 3.01
N HIS A 125 -16.79 -6.49 2.14
CA HIS A 125 -17.90 -5.97 1.33
C HIS A 125 -18.33 -6.92 0.20
N THR A 126 -17.43 -7.77 -0.27
CA THR A 126 -17.72 -8.74 -1.34
C THR A 126 -18.44 -9.96 -0.79
N GLU A 127 -18.06 -10.46 0.38
CA GLU A 127 -18.76 -11.57 1.06
C GLU A 127 -20.18 -11.18 1.50
N SER A 128 -20.36 -9.96 2.00
CA SER A 128 -21.68 -9.45 2.41
C SER A 128 -22.68 -9.40 1.24
N LYS A 129 -22.21 -9.05 0.04
CA LYS A 129 -23.06 -8.94 -1.16
C LYS A 129 -23.41 -10.31 -1.79
N ILE A 130 -22.62 -11.35 -1.54
CA ILE A 130 -22.91 -12.70 -2.00
C ILE A 130 -23.96 -13.34 -1.09
N ASN A 131 -23.86 -13.15 0.22
CA ASN A 131 -24.85 -13.62 1.19
C ASN A 131 -26.23 -12.93 1.07
N SER A 132 -26.30 -11.73 0.50
CA SER A 132 -27.58 -11.05 0.24
C SER A 132 -28.26 -11.47 -1.07
N LEU A 133 -27.59 -12.24 -1.93
CA LEU A 133 -28.15 -12.78 -3.19
C LEU A 133 -28.50 -14.28 -3.08
N THR A 134 -28.13 -14.92 -1.98
CA THR A 134 -28.42 -16.33 -1.66
C THR A 134 -29.47 -16.49 -0.56
N LYS A 135 -30.06 -15.39 -0.09
CA LYS A 135 -31.25 -15.33 0.76
C LYS A 135 -32.42 -14.78 -0.04
#